data_AF-A0A7C9L8Y3-F1
#
_entry.id   AF-A0A7C9L8Y3-F1
#
_cell.length_a   1.000
_cell.length_b   1.000
_cell.length_c   1.000
_cell.angle_alpha   90.00
_cell.angle_beta   90.00
_cell.angle_gamma   90.00
#
_symmetry.space_group_name_H-M   'P 1'
#
loop_
_entity.id
_entity.type
_entity.pdbx_description
1 polymer ?
#
loop_
_entity_poly.entity_id
_entity_poly.type
_entity_poly.pdbx_seq_one_letter_code
_entity_poly.pdbx_strand_id
1 'polypeptide(L)'
;MSEITELERRLTAAMDRIGKGLEGLSERDAAPSAPDAPAGDTDAEDVAKLRQDLEDERLVTAQLEERIKALHRKHDERVAALEKDLSEAREALSEMGAALESLKKSEAALQEDAQALRSAGGAASAEMINASLSAELDTMRAARAAEQSEARAIKAALEPLLTSDAKGGK
;
A
#
# COMPACT_ATOMS: atom_id res chain seq x y z
N MET A 1 24.78 14.44 -37.77
CA MET A 1 24.58 15.74 -38.44
C MET A 1 23.10 16.13 -38.50
N SER A 2 22.13 15.21 -38.73
CA SER A 2 20.69 15.54 -38.69
C SER A 2 20.14 15.83 -37.29
N GLU A 3 20.63 15.14 -36.25
CA GLU A 3 20.21 15.35 -34.86
C GLU A 3 20.47 16.79 -34.37
N ILE A 4 21.59 17.38 -34.77
CA ILE A 4 21.94 18.76 -34.41
C ILE A 4 20.98 19.75 -35.08
N THR A 5 20.68 19.55 -36.36
CA THR A 5 19.72 20.40 -37.08
C THR A 5 18.29 20.29 -36.55
N GLU A 6 17.91 19.12 -36.04
CA GLU A 6 16.60 18.90 -35.43
C GLU A 6 16.50 19.56 -34.05
N LEU A 7 17.58 19.48 -33.25
CA LEU A 7 17.69 20.20 -31.98
C LEU A 7 17.68 21.72 -32.17
N GLU A 8 18.39 22.25 -33.17
CA GLU A 8 18.36 23.68 -33.53
C GLU A 8 16.97 24.14 -33.94
N ARG A 9 16.28 23.38 -34.80
CA ARG A 9 14.90 23.67 -35.20
C ARG A 9 13.95 23.69 -33.99
N ARG A 10 14.13 22.76 -33.05
CA ARG A 10 13.31 22.67 -31.84
C ARG A 10 13.61 23.80 -30.85
N LEU A 11 14.87 24.22 -30.74
CA LEU A 11 15.29 25.33 -29.90
C LEU A 11 14.71 26.66 -30.43
N THR A 12 14.82 26.92 -31.73
CA THR A 12 14.25 28.12 -32.36
C THR A 12 12.73 28.17 -32.18
N ALA A 13 12.03 27.04 -32.37
CA ALA A 13 10.59 26.97 -32.13
C ALA A 13 10.19 27.19 -30.65
N ALA A 14 11.05 26.78 -29.70
CA ALA A 14 10.83 27.04 -28.28
C ALA A 14 11.06 28.52 -27.94
N MET A 15 12.10 29.15 -28.50
CA MET A 15 12.37 30.57 -28.29
C MET A 15 11.29 31.48 -28.87
N ASP A 16 10.77 31.18 -30.07
CA ASP A 16 9.63 31.91 -30.65
C ASP A 16 8.37 31.81 -29.80
N ARG A 17 8.13 30.65 -29.18
CA ARG A 17 6.98 30.43 -28.30
C ARG A 17 7.11 31.22 -27.00
N ILE A 18 8.33 31.31 -26.45
CA ILE A 18 8.63 32.13 -25.28
C ILE A 18 8.49 33.61 -25.62
N GLY A 19 9.00 34.06 -26.78
CA GLY A 19 8.86 35.44 -27.25
C GLY A 19 7.40 35.88 -27.37
N LYS A 20 6.55 35.06 -28.01
CA LYS A 20 5.10 35.30 -28.09
C LYS A 20 4.41 35.28 -26.73
N GLY A 21 4.87 34.41 -25.82
CA GLY A 21 4.37 34.37 -24.44
C GLY A 21 4.73 35.64 -23.66
N LEU A 22 5.94 36.16 -23.85
CA LEU A 22 6.39 37.41 -23.22
C LEU A 22 5.67 38.62 -23.78
N GLU A 23 5.42 38.65 -25.09
CA GLU A 23 4.68 39.73 -25.74
C GLU A 23 3.23 39.76 -25.27
N GLY A 24 2.58 38.61 -25.10
CA GLY A 24 1.25 38.54 -24.49
C GLY A 24 1.20 38.97 -23.01
N LEU A 25 2.28 38.77 -22.24
CA LEU A 25 2.39 39.34 -20.90
C LEU A 25 2.63 40.86 -20.94
N SER A 26 3.49 41.33 -21.85
CA SER A 26 3.74 42.76 -22.06
C SER A 26 2.50 43.49 -22.56
N GLU A 27 1.68 42.90 -23.42
CA GLU A 27 0.40 43.46 -23.87
C GLU A 27 -0.65 43.47 -22.74
N ARG A 28 -0.58 42.50 -21.82
CA ARG A 28 -1.40 42.48 -20.61
C ARG A 28 -0.99 43.57 -19.62
N ASP A 29 0.31 43.85 -19.50
CA ASP A 29 0.86 44.95 -18.71
C ASP A 29 0.76 46.31 -19.44
N ALA A 30 0.63 46.32 -20.77
CA ALA A 30 0.47 47.49 -21.62
C ALA A 30 -1.00 47.73 -22.05
N ALA A 31 -1.96 47.18 -21.31
CA ALA A 31 -3.32 47.70 -21.37
C ALA A 31 -3.26 49.22 -21.13
N PRO A 32 -3.94 50.04 -21.95
CA PRO A 32 -3.77 51.48 -21.89
C PRO A 32 -4.16 51.98 -20.50
N SER A 33 -3.25 52.71 -19.84
CA SER A 33 -3.63 53.61 -18.75
C SER A 33 -4.77 54.47 -19.27
N ALA A 34 -5.99 54.15 -18.85
CA ALA A 34 -7.17 54.89 -19.24
C ALA A 34 -7.00 56.36 -18.81
N PRO A 35 -7.39 57.33 -19.66
CA PRO A 35 -7.50 58.71 -19.22
C PRO A 35 -8.59 58.78 -18.16
N ASP A 36 -8.27 59.31 -16.97
CA ASP A 36 -9.16 59.69 -15.87
C ASP A 36 -10.54 59.00 -15.89
N ALA A 37 -10.59 57.74 -15.48
CA ALA A 37 -11.84 57.19 -14.97
C ALA A 37 -12.21 57.99 -13.71
N PRO A 38 -13.45 58.50 -13.58
CA PRO A 38 -13.85 59.15 -12.35
C PRO A 38 -13.67 58.14 -11.22
N ALA A 39 -12.96 58.54 -10.17
CA ALA A 39 -13.08 57.91 -8.86
C ALA A 39 -14.52 58.16 -8.40
N GLY A 40 -15.45 57.33 -8.88
CA GLY A 40 -16.88 57.42 -8.65
C GLY A 40 -17.37 56.08 -8.13
N ASP A 41 -17.49 56.05 -6.81
CA ASP A 41 -18.33 55.17 -5.99
C ASP A 41 -18.29 53.68 -6.35
N THR A 42 -17.32 52.97 -5.76
CA THR A 42 -17.68 51.64 -5.26
C THR A 42 -18.75 51.89 -4.21
N ASP A 43 -20.02 51.72 -4.60
CA ASP A 43 -21.15 51.88 -3.69
C ASP A 43 -20.82 51.13 -2.40
N ALA A 44 -20.97 51.80 -1.25
CA ALA A 44 -20.63 51.20 0.05
C ALA A 44 -21.35 49.85 0.27
N GLU A 45 -22.48 49.64 -0.39
CA GLU A 45 -23.20 48.37 -0.49
C GLU A 45 -22.43 47.28 -1.26
N ASP A 46 -21.76 47.60 -2.36
CA ASP A 46 -20.99 46.62 -3.14
C ASP A 46 -19.72 46.19 -2.41
N VAL A 47 -19.07 47.12 -1.70
CA VAL A 47 -17.95 46.78 -0.81
C VAL A 47 -18.42 45.91 0.35
N ALA A 48 -19.62 46.15 0.89
CA ALA A 48 -20.19 45.31 1.94
C ALA A 48 -20.53 43.90 1.44
N LYS A 49 -21.13 43.77 0.25
CA LYS A 49 -21.42 42.46 -0.38
C LYS A 49 -20.15 41.66 -0.66
N LEU A 50 -19.13 42.29 -1.26
CA LEU A 50 -17.85 41.61 -1.53
C LEU A 50 -17.14 41.15 -0.25
N ARG A 51 -17.27 41.90 0.85
CA ARG A 51 -16.74 41.47 2.16
C ARG A 51 -17.50 40.27 2.71
N GLN A 52 -18.82 40.28 2.59
CA GLN A 52 -19.66 39.16 3.00
C GLN A 52 -19.35 37.90 2.18
N ASP A 53 -19.29 38.00 0.85
CA ASP A 53 -18.95 36.86 -0.03
C ASP A 53 -17.58 36.27 0.32
N LEU A 54 -16.61 37.14 0.64
CA LEU A 54 -15.26 36.73 1.01
C LEU A 54 -15.21 36.09 2.41
N GLU A 55 -16.05 36.54 3.35
CA GLU A 55 -16.25 35.87 4.65
C GLU A 55 -16.91 34.50 4.49
N ASP A 56 -17.92 34.38 3.63
CA ASP A 56 -18.59 33.13 3.30
C ASP A 56 -17.63 32.13 2.61
N GLU A 57 -16.82 32.58 1.64
CA GLU A 57 -15.79 31.76 0.99
C GLU A 57 -14.72 31.29 1.98
N ARG A 58 -14.29 32.15 2.92
CA ARG A 58 -13.34 31.78 3.97
C ARG A 58 -13.93 30.72 4.90
N LEU A 59 -15.21 30.83 5.26
CA LEU A 59 -15.89 29.83 6.07
C LEU A 59 -15.96 28.47 5.36
N VAL A 60 -16.34 28.47 4.07
CA VAL A 60 -16.37 27.25 3.25
C VAL A 60 -14.97 26.63 3.14
N THR A 61 -13.96 27.46 2.92
CA THR A 61 -12.56 27.00 2.84
C THR A 61 -12.12 26.34 4.14
N ALA A 62 -12.39 26.96 5.29
CA ALA A 62 -12.08 26.39 6.61
C ALA A 62 -12.80 25.04 6.83
N GLN A 63 -14.07 24.92 6.43
CA GLN A 63 -14.80 23.65 6.51
C GLN A 63 -14.20 22.56 5.61
N LEU A 64 -13.80 22.91 4.39
CA LEU A 64 -13.15 21.99 3.46
C LEU A 64 -11.78 21.54 3.96
N GLU A 65 -10.99 22.45 4.53
CA GLU A 65 -9.70 22.12 5.14
C GLU A 65 -9.86 21.13 6.30
N GLU A 66 -10.83 21.35 7.20
CA GLU A 66 -11.11 20.40 8.28
C GLU A 66 -11.60 19.05 7.75
N ARG A 67 -12.42 19.04 6.70
CA ARG A 67 -12.84 17.79 6.05
C ARG A 67 -11.66 17.06 5.40
N ILE A 68 -10.73 17.77 4.75
CA ILE A 68 -9.52 17.19 4.17
C ILE A 68 -8.63 16.61 5.28
N LYS A 69 -8.42 17.34 6.38
CA LYS A 69 -7.67 16.83 7.53
C LYS A 69 -8.30 15.57 8.11
N ALA A 70 -9.62 15.54 8.28
CA ALA A 70 -10.34 14.35 8.74
C ALA A 70 -10.22 13.17 7.77
N LEU A 71 -10.28 13.44 6.45
CA LEU A 71 -10.12 12.42 5.43
C LEU A 71 -8.69 11.86 5.40
N HIS A 72 -7.67 12.71 5.50
CA HIS A 72 -6.27 12.29 5.60
C HIS A 72 -6.04 11.42 6.84
N ARG A 73 -6.50 11.85 8.02
CA ARG A 73 -6.40 11.02 9.24
C ARG A 73 -7.03 9.64 9.05
N LYS A 74 -8.24 9.58 8.50
CA LYS A 74 -8.92 8.30 8.22
C LYS A 74 -8.17 7.45 7.20
N HIS A 75 -7.58 8.08 6.19
CA HIS A 75 -6.77 7.38 5.19
C HIS A 75 -5.50 6.82 5.81
N ASP A 76 -4.77 7.62 6.59
CA ASP A 76 -3.53 7.22 7.26
C ASP A 76 -3.79 6.08 8.26
N GLU A 77 -4.87 6.15 9.03
CA GLU A 77 -5.32 5.06 9.91
C GLU A 77 -5.61 3.77 9.13
N ARG A 78 -6.26 3.89 7.96
CA ARG A 78 -6.58 2.73 7.11
C ARG A 78 -5.33 2.15 6.46
N VAL A 79 -4.40 2.98 6.01
CA VAL A 79 -3.11 2.54 5.47
C VAL A 79 -2.32 1.82 6.56
N ALA A 80 -2.19 2.40 7.75
CA ALA A 80 -1.49 1.77 8.86
C ALA A 80 -2.10 0.42 9.26
N ALA A 81 -3.43 0.30 9.26
CA ALA A 81 -4.11 -0.97 9.49
C ALA A 81 -3.78 -2.01 8.41
N LEU A 82 -3.86 -1.64 7.12
CA LEU A 82 -3.54 -2.54 6.01
C LEU A 82 -2.06 -2.95 5.99
N GLU A 83 -1.14 -2.06 6.32
CA GLU A 83 0.28 -2.36 6.42
C GLU A 83 0.56 -3.36 7.55
N LYS A 84 -0.12 -3.20 8.69
CA LYS A 84 -0.06 -4.15 9.79
C LYS A 84 -0.60 -5.52 9.38
N ASP A 85 -1.80 -5.58 8.81
CA ASP A 85 -2.43 -6.84 8.36
C ASP A 85 -1.53 -7.57 7.34
N LEU A 86 -0.92 -6.82 6.43
CA LEU A 86 -0.01 -7.36 5.43
C LEU A 86 1.30 -7.88 6.04
N SER A 87 1.82 -7.23 7.09
CA SER A 87 2.98 -7.74 7.85
C SER A 87 2.64 -9.05 8.55
N GLU A 88 1.52 -9.11 9.28
CA GLU A 88 1.07 -10.31 9.99
C GLU A 88 0.81 -11.48 9.02
N ALA A 89 0.20 -11.21 7.86
CA ALA A 89 -0.02 -12.21 6.82
C ALA A 89 1.29 -12.76 6.23
N ARG A 90 2.31 -11.91 6.04
CA ARG A 90 3.64 -12.34 5.57
C ARG A 90 4.35 -13.22 6.59
N GLU A 91 4.26 -12.87 7.87
CA GLU A 91 4.81 -13.66 8.97
C GLU A 91 4.15 -15.04 9.03
N ALA A 92 2.82 -15.10 8.99
CA ALA A 92 2.07 -16.35 8.97
C ALA A 92 2.44 -17.24 7.77
N LEU A 93 2.57 -16.65 6.57
CA LEU A 93 3.01 -17.39 5.38
C LEU A 93 4.43 -17.93 5.51
N SER A 94 5.34 -17.15 6.11
CA SER A 94 6.71 -17.61 6.38
C SER A 94 6.74 -18.76 7.39
N GLU A 95 5.94 -18.69 8.46
CA GLU A 95 5.84 -19.75 9.47
C GLU A 95 5.27 -21.05 8.88
N MET A 96 4.19 -20.95 8.10
CA MET A 96 3.62 -22.09 7.38
C MET A 96 4.62 -22.69 6.37
N GLY A 97 5.33 -21.84 5.62
CA GLY A 97 6.37 -22.27 4.69
C GLY A 97 7.49 -23.04 5.39
N ALA A 98 7.98 -22.53 6.53
CA ALA A 98 9.00 -23.22 7.33
C ALA A 98 8.49 -24.56 7.89
N ALA A 99 7.25 -24.61 8.37
CA ALA A 99 6.65 -25.83 8.88
C ALA A 99 6.48 -26.90 7.78
N LEU A 100 6.04 -26.51 6.59
CA LEU A 100 5.93 -27.41 5.44
C LEU A 100 7.29 -27.94 4.98
N GLU A 101 8.32 -27.10 4.93
CA GLU A 101 9.68 -27.55 4.60
C GLU A 101 10.24 -28.49 5.67
N SER A 102 9.94 -28.26 6.96
CA SER A 102 10.29 -29.20 8.03
C SER A 102 9.59 -30.54 7.85
N LEU A 103 8.29 -30.53 7.53
CA LEU A 103 7.50 -31.74 7.29
C LEU A 103 8.06 -32.55 6.12
N LYS A 104 8.32 -31.91 4.96
CA LYS A 104 8.91 -32.58 3.79
C LYS A 104 10.25 -33.23 4.11
N LYS A 105 11.10 -32.54 4.89
CA LYS A 105 12.40 -33.08 5.31
C LYS A 105 12.23 -34.31 6.21
N SER A 106 11.34 -34.25 7.19
CA SER A 106 11.06 -35.41 8.06
C SER A 106 10.44 -36.58 7.30
N GLU A 107 9.54 -36.32 6.34
CA GLU A 107 8.97 -37.35 5.48
C GLU A 107 10.02 -38.01 4.58
N ALA A 108 10.94 -37.23 4.00
CA ALA A 108 12.03 -37.77 3.19
C ALA A 108 12.95 -38.67 4.02
N ALA A 109 13.31 -38.26 5.24
CA ALA A 109 14.10 -39.07 6.16
C ALA A 109 13.35 -40.36 6.56
N LEU A 110 12.06 -40.27 6.88
CA LEU A 110 11.23 -41.44 7.20
C LEU A 110 11.13 -42.42 6.02
N GLN A 111 11.05 -41.92 4.78
CA GLN A 111 11.03 -42.77 3.58
C GLN A 111 12.36 -43.50 3.39
N GLU A 112 13.49 -42.82 3.62
CA GLU A 112 14.83 -43.41 3.58
C GLU A 112 14.99 -44.52 4.64
N ASP A 113 14.62 -44.23 5.88
CA ASP A 113 14.66 -45.19 6.98
C ASP A 113 13.74 -46.40 6.74
N ALA A 114 12.53 -46.15 6.24
CA ALA A 114 11.60 -47.22 5.87
C ALA A 114 12.13 -48.08 4.72
N GLN A 115 12.85 -47.50 3.76
CA GLN A 115 13.51 -48.24 2.69
C GLN A 115 14.67 -49.08 3.22
N ALA A 116 15.49 -48.53 4.11
CA ALA A 116 16.59 -49.25 4.76
C ALA A 116 16.06 -50.45 5.56
N LEU A 117 14.98 -50.28 6.34
CA LEU A 117 14.34 -51.37 7.08
C LEU A 117 13.78 -52.45 6.16
N ARG A 118 13.06 -52.08 5.09
CA ARG A 118 12.56 -53.04 4.10
C ARG A 118 13.67 -53.83 3.43
N SER A 119 14.81 -53.18 3.18
CA SER A 119 15.98 -53.80 2.55
C SER A 119 16.71 -54.76 3.50
N ALA A 120 16.77 -54.43 4.79
CA ALA A 120 17.31 -55.31 5.81
C ALA A 120 16.39 -56.52 6.11
N GLY A 121 15.07 -56.34 5.97
CA GLY A 121 14.08 -57.40 6.20
C GLY A 121 14.23 -58.00 7.60
N GLY A 122 14.35 -59.32 7.70
CA GLY A 122 14.55 -60.02 8.97
C GLY A 122 15.91 -59.80 9.65
N ALA A 123 16.86 -59.15 8.96
CA ALA A 123 18.18 -58.82 9.49
C ALA A 123 18.27 -57.37 10.04
N ALA A 124 17.14 -56.66 10.15
CA ALA A 124 17.11 -55.31 10.71
C ALA A 124 17.66 -55.29 12.15
N SER A 125 18.63 -54.41 12.42
CA SER A 125 19.17 -54.23 13.76
C SER A 125 18.21 -53.42 14.64
N ALA A 126 18.35 -53.55 15.96
CA ALA A 126 17.59 -52.74 16.92
C ALA A 126 17.82 -51.23 16.71
N GLU A 127 19.03 -50.84 16.29
CA GLU A 127 19.37 -49.45 15.98
C GLU A 127 18.58 -48.92 14.77
N MET A 128 18.42 -49.72 13.71
CA MET A 128 17.62 -49.34 12.54
C MET A 128 16.14 -49.16 12.89
N ILE A 129 15.61 -50.06 13.73
CA ILE A 129 14.22 -49.97 14.20
C ILE A 129 14.04 -48.69 15.03
N ASN A 130 14.94 -48.42 15.97
CA ASN A 130 14.90 -47.22 16.81
C ASN A 130 15.05 -45.93 15.98
N ALA A 131 15.92 -45.93 14.97
CA ALA A 131 16.08 -44.80 14.05
C ALA A 131 14.76 -44.51 13.31
N SER A 132 14.11 -45.53 12.73
CA SER A 132 12.83 -45.36 12.05
C SER A 132 11.72 -44.85 12.96
N LEU A 133 11.67 -45.32 14.21
CA LEU A 133 10.67 -44.87 15.19
C LEU A 133 10.92 -43.42 15.58
N SER A 134 12.18 -43.01 15.70
CA SER A 134 12.54 -41.61 15.92
C SER A 134 12.11 -40.74 14.73
N ALA A 135 12.39 -41.18 13.50
CA ALA A 135 11.99 -40.48 12.29
C ALA A 135 10.47 -40.36 12.16
N GLU A 136 9.72 -41.40 12.56
CA GLU A 136 8.26 -41.37 12.58
C GLU A 136 7.73 -40.36 13.60
N LEU A 137 8.27 -40.35 14.82
CA LEU A 137 7.91 -39.36 15.84
C LEU A 137 8.23 -37.93 15.39
N ASP A 138 9.38 -37.72 14.74
CA ASP A 138 9.76 -36.41 14.23
C ASP A 138 8.87 -35.96 13.08
N THR A 139 8.45 -36.89 12.21
CA THR A 139 7.45 -36.63 11.16
C THR A 139 6.09 -36.26 11.76
N MET A 140 5.61 -36.99 12.78
CA MET A 140 4.37 -36.66 13.47
C MET A 140 4.42 -35.28 14.14
N ARG A 141 5.56 -34.93 14.75
CA ARG A 141 5.77 -33.60 15.35
C ARG A 141 5.76 -32.51 14.28
N ALA A 142 6.44 -32.72 13.16
CA ALA A 142 6.47 -31.77 12.06
C ALA A 142 5.09 -31.58 11.42
N ALA A 143 4.33 -32.67 11.22
CA ALA A 143 2.96 -32.62 10.72
C ALA A 143 2.07 -31.82 11.68
N ARG A 144 2.18 -32.09 12.98
CA ARG A 144 1.42 -31.37 14.00
C ARG A 144 1.80 -29.89 14.09
N ALA A 145 3.06 -29.53 13.85
CA ALA A 145 3.49 -28.14 13.79
C ALA A 145 2.92 -27.42 12.55
N ALA A 146 2.89 -28.08 11.40
CA ALA A 146 2.27 -27.55 10.18
C ALA A 146 0.75 -27.34 10.34
N GLU A 147 0.04 -28.31 10.92
CA GLU A 147 -1.39 -28.16 11.24
C GLU A 147 -1.64 -26.98 12.20
N GLN A 148 -0.78 -26.80 13.20
CA GLN A 148 -0.93 -25.70 14.16
C GLN A 148 -0.67 -24.32 13.52
N SER A 149 0.33 -24.20 12.65
CA SER A 149 0.60 -22.93 11.95
C SER A 149 -0.53 -22.59 10.99
N GLU A 150 -1.07 -23.58 10.27
CA GLU A 150 -2.26 -23.41 9.44
C GLU A 150 -3.48 -22.99 10.27
N ALA A 151 -3.76 -23.68 11.39
CA ALA A 151 -4.89 -23.34 12.26
C ALA A 151 -4.78 -21.92 12.84
N ARG A 152 -3.57 -21.48 13.19
CA ARG A 152 -3.31 -20.09 13.63
C ARG A 152 -3.58 -19.09 12.51
N ALA A 153 -3.11 -19.37 11.30
CA ALA A 153 -3.35 -18.50 10.14
C ALA A 153 -4.85 -18.39 9.80
N ILE A 154 -5.57 -19.53 9.81
CA ILE A 154 -7.03 -19.54 9.61
C ILE A 154 -7.72 -18.74 10.71
N LYS A 155 -7.36 -18.95 11.97
CA LYS A 155 -7.94 -18.18 13.09
C LYS A 155 -7.71 -16.69 12.90
N ALA A 156 -6.48 -16.28 12.59
CA ALA A 156 -6.15 -14.87 12.35
C ALA A 156 -6.95 -14.26 11.19
N ALA A 157 -7.21 -15.03 10.12
CA ALA A 157 -8.04 -14.60 9.00
C ALA A 157 -9.54 -14.47 9.35
N LEU A 158 -10.06 -15.33 10.25
CA LEU A 158 -11.48 -15.33 10.63
C LEU A 158 -11.83 -14.29 11.70
N GLU A 159 -10.91 -13.98 12.61
CA GLU A 159 -11.11 -13.03 13.72
C GLU A 159 -11.60 -11.63 13.28
N PRO A 160 -11.07 -10.99 12.21
CA PRO A 160 -11.59 -9.71 11.72
C PRO A 160 -12.99 -9.82 11.07
N LEU A 161 -13.35 -10.97 10.50
CA LEU A 161 -14.68 -11.18 9.91
C LEU A 161 -15.75 -11.31 10.98
N LEU A 162 -15.45 -12.02 12.07
CA LEU A 162 -16.37 -12.18 13.21
C LEU A 162 -16.58 -10.88 13.98
N THR A 163 -15.55 -10.04 14.08
CA THR A 163 -15.63 -8.76 14.79
C THR A 163 -16.20 -7.62 13.96
N SER A 164 -16.11 -7.69 12.63
CA SER A 164 -16.73 -6.71 11.73
C SER A 164 -18.25 -6.90 11.63
N ASP A 165 -18.76 -8.14 11.59
CA ASP A 165 -20.20 -8.44 11.68
C ASP A 165 -20.80 -7.98 13.03
N ALA A 166 -20.05 -8.10 14.13
CA ALA A 166 -20.48 -7.60 15.44
C ALA A 166 -20.56 -6.06 15.53
N LYS A 167 -19.84 -5.33 14.68
CA LYS A 167 -19.85 -3.85 14.63
C LYS A 167 -20.83 -3.28 13.61
N GLY A 168 -21.27 -4.05 12.61
CA GLY A 168 -22.26 -3.64 11.60
C GLY A 168 -23.73 -3.77 12.02
N GLY A 169 -24.01 -4.37 13.18
CA GLY A 169 -25.36 -4.59 13.71
C GLY A 169 -25.92 -3.48 14.63
N LYS A 170 -25.40 -2.25 14.56
CA LYS A 170 -25.94 -1.09 15.28
C LYS A 170 -26.20 0.08 14.35
#